data_AF-A0A1G6LN54-F1
#
_entry.id   AF-A0A1G6LN54-F1
#
_cell.length_a   1.000
_cell.length_b   1.000
_cell.length_c   1.000
_cell.angle_alpha   90.00
_cell.angle_beta   90.00
_cell.angle_gamma   90.00
#
_symmetry.space_group_name_H-M   'P 1'
#
loop_
_entity.id
_entity.type
_entity.pdbx_description
1 polymer ?
#
loop_
_entity_poly.entity_id
_entity_poly.type
_entity_poly.pdbx_seq_one_letter_code
_entity_poly.pdbx_strand_id
1 'polypeptide(L)'
;MRRLYATVLTLCLALAGALVTAGPARAAPQTIGNGVRFTGVTGNPVHAHGGGIIKVGAYHYWFGSTATRTTPSGRSTPTVRPT
;
A
#
# COMPACT_ATOMS: atom_id res chain seq x y z
N MET A 1 30.61 16.91 -35.14
CA MET A 1 30.81 17.14 -33.68
C MET A 1 30.04 18.35 -33.16
N ARG A 2 30.33 19.59 -33.59
CA ARG A 2 29.65 20.82 -33.08
C ARG A 2 28.11 20.81 -33.20
N ARG A 3 27.57 20.28 -34.30
CA ARG A 3 26.10 20.15 -34.48
C ARG A 3 25.48 19.14 -33.51
N LEU A 4 26.17 18.05 -33.20
CA LEU A 4 25.70 17.02 -32.26
C LEU A 4 25.61 17.59 -30.84
N TYR A 5 26.64 18.32 -30.39
CA TYR A 5 26.62 18.97 -29.08
C TYR A 5 25.52 20.01 -28.96
N ALA A 6 25.26 20.79 -30.02
CA ALA A 6 24.16 21.74 -30.04
C ALA A 6 22.81 21.04 -29.87
N THR A 7 22.56 19.94 -30.58
CA THR A 7 21.31 19.18 -30.48
C THR A 7 21.11 18.59 -29.09
N VAL A 8 22.15 17.99 -28.50
CA VAL A 8 22.10 17.44 -27.15
C VAL A 8 21.82 18.54 -26.12
N LEU A 9 22.48 19.69 -26.26
CA LEU A 9 22.26 20.82 -25.36
C LEU A 9 20.82 21.34 -25.44
N THR A 10 20.26 21.52 -26.63
CA THR A 10 18.85 21.92 -26.78
C THR A 10 17.88 20.91 -26.17
N LEU A 11 18.16 19.60 -26.29
CA LEU A 11 17.32 18.57 -25.69
C LEU A 11 17.38 18.63 -24.16
N CYS A 12 18.58 18.81 -23.59
CA CYS A 12 18.77 18.99 -22.16
C CYS A 12 18.04 20.22 -21.62
N LEU A 13 18.12 21.37 -22.30
CA LEU A 13 17.41 22.58 -21.86
C LEU A 13 15.89 22.43 -21.98
N ALA A 14 15.39 21.78 -23.04
CA ALA A 14 13.96 21.51 -23.18
C ALA A 14 13.43 20.60 -22.07
N LEU A 15 14.17 19.53 -21.74
CA LEU A 15 13.81 18.62 -20.66
C LEU A 15 13.86 19.28 -19.29
N ALA A 16 14.92 20.06 -19.02
CA ALA A 16 15.05 20.82 -17.78
C ALA A 16 13.92 21.84 -17.62
N GLY A 17 13.58 22.57 -18.70
CA GLY A 17 12.43 23.48 -18.71
C GLY A 17 11.11 22.80 -18.39
N ALA A 18 10.85 21.63 -18.98
CA ALA A 18 9.64 20.84 -18.71
C ALA A 18 9.56 20.40 -17.24
N LEU A 19 10.67 19.92 -16.66
CA LEU A 19 10.76 19.50 -15.26
C LEU A 19 10.51 20.64 -14.27
N VAL A 20 10.99 21.86 -14.56
CA VAL A 20 10.76 23.04 -13.70
C VAL A 20 9.28 23.42 -13.67
N THR A 21 8.56 23.23 -14.78
CA THR A 21 7.12 23.53 -14.88
C THR A 21 6.21 22.38 -14.43
N ALA A 22 6.77 21.23 -14.05
CA ALA A 22 5.98 20.09 -13.61
C ALA A 22 5.31 20.40 -12.25
N GLY A 23 3.98 20.50 -12.25
CA GLY A 23 3.19 20.67 -11.04
C GLY A 23 3.19 19.41 -10.16
N PRO A 24 2.75 19.52 -8.88
CA PRO A 24 2.65 18.36 -8.01
C PRO A 24 1.71 17.31 -8.58
N ALA A 25 2.13 16.05 -8.56
CA ALA A 25 1.26 14.93 -8.93
C ALA A 25 0.06 14.89 -7.97
N ARG A 26 -1.15 14.93 -8.53
CA ARG A 26 -2.41 14.84 -7.78
C ARG A 26 -3.07 13.51 -8.12
N ALA A 27 -3.28 12.67 -7.11
CA ALA A 27 -4.13 11.50 -7.25
C ALA A 27 -5.61 11.92 -7.21
N ALA A 28 -6.44 11.29 -8.04
CA ALA A 28 -7.88 11.45 -7.93
C ALA A 28 -8.37 10.91 -6.56
N PRO A 29 -9.32 11.57 -5.88
CA PRO A 29 -9.90 11.04 -4.65
C PRO A 29 -10.39 9.60 -4.84
N GLN A 30 -10.08 8.74 -3.89
CA GLN A 30 -10.55 7.35 -3.88
C GLN A 30 -11.60 7.17 -2.80
N THR A 31 -12.73 6.56 -3.15
CA THR A 31 -13.77 6.21 -2.19
C THR A 31 -13.42 4.88 -1.52
N ILE A 32 -13.40 4.87 -0.19
CA ILE A 32 -13.26 3.64 0.58
C ILE A 32 -14.66 3.12 0.91
N GLY A 33 -15.00 1.94 0.39
CA GLY A 33 -16.29 1.30 0.67
C GLY A 33 -16.34 0.76 2.10
N ASN A 34 -17.44 1.01 2.80
CA ASN A 34 -17.70 0.36 4.08
C ASN A 34 -18.18 -1.08 3.87
N GLY A 35 -17.90 -1.97 4.84
CA GLY A 35 -18.35 -3.37 4.78
C GLY A 35 -17.59 -4.27 3.80
N VAL A 36 -16.59 -3.74 3.09
CA VAL A 36 -15.71 -4.51 2.21
C VAL A 36 -14.40 -4.85 2.91
N ARG A 37 -13.73 -5.92 2.46
CA ARG A 37 -12.43 -6.32 3.00
C ARG A 37 -11.34 -5.37 2.51
N PHE A 38 -10.57 -4.79 3.42
CA PHE A 38 -9.38 -4.03 3.06
C PHE A 38 -8.19 -4.96 2.87
N THR A 39 -7.43 -4.74 1.79
CA THR A 39 -6.24 -5.49 1.42
C THR A 39 -5.03 -4.57 1.34
N GLY A 40 -3.86 -5.10 1.71
CA GLY A 40 -2.59 -4.40 1.58
C GLY A 40 -2.04 -4.44 0.15
N VAL A 41 -0.86 -3.85 -0.05
CA VAL A 41 -0.18 -3.78 -1.36
C VAL A 41 0.17 -5.15 -1.97
N THR A 42 0.25 -6.19 -1.15
CA THR A 42 0.47 -7.58 -1.61
C THR A 42 -0.83 -8.36 -1.83
N GLY A 43 -1.99 -7.71 -1.69
CA GLY A 43 -3.31 -8.35 -1.81
C GLY A 43 -3.78 -9.08 -0.55
N ASN A 44 -2.93 -9.23 0.47
CA ASN A 44 -3.32 -9.88 1.73
C ASN A 44 -4.32 -9.00 2.53
N PRO A 45 -5.30 -9.60 3.24
CA PRO A 45 -6.21 -8.85 4.11
C PRO A 45 -5.47 -8.09 5.21
N VAL A 46 -5.95 -6.89 5.53
CA VAL A 46 -5.44 -6.11 6.66
C VAL A 46 -6.07 -6.60 7.97
N HIS A 47 -5.24 -7.00 8.92
CA HIS A 47 -5.65 -7.44 10.26
C HIS A 47 -5.21 -6.42 11.31
N ALA A 48 -5.96 -5.32 11.44
CA ALA A 48 -5.70 -4.24 12.38
C ALA A 48 -6.95 -3.92 13.23
N HIS A 49 -7.48 -4.94 13.90
CA HIS A 49 -8.72 -4.83 14.66
C HIS A 49 -8.53 -3.96 15.92
N GLY A 50 -9.56 -3.18 16.27
CA GLY A 50 -9.63 -2.43 17.52
C GLY A 50 -8.51 -1.40 17.76
N GLY A 51 -7.77 -1.01 16.73
CA GLY A 51 -6.68 -0.04 16.85
C GLY A 51 -7.01 1.30 16.21
N GLY A 52 -6.00 1.96 15.65
CA GLY A 52 -6.11 3.33 15.14
C GLY A 52 -5.04 3.68 14.12
N ILE A 53 -5.19 4.86 13.51
CA ILE A 53 -4.28 5.37 12.48
C ILE A 53 -3.54 6.59 13.03
N ILE A 54 -2.23 6.65 12.83
CA ILE A 54 -1.41 7.85 13.10
C ILE A 54 -0.74 8.33 11.82
N LYS A 55 -0.46 9.63 11.73
CA LYS A 55 0.29 10.23 10.62
C LYS A 55 1.71 10.59 11.06
N VAL A 56 2.71 10.14 10.31
CA VAL A 56 4.13 10.51 10.50
C VAL A 56 4.70 10.90 9.14
N GLY A 57 5.07 12.18 9.00
CA GLY A 57 5.48 12.74 7.71
C GLY A 57 4.38 12.61 6.65
N ALA A 58 4.73 11.97 5.52
CA ALA A 58 3.82 11.70 4.41
C ALA A 58 3.01 10.38 4.57
N TYR A 59 3.21 9.63 5.65
CA TYR A 59 2.67 8.28 5.81
C TYR A 59 1.60 8.19 6.90
N HIS A 60 0.65 7.27 6.70
CA HIS A 60 -0.34 6.87 7.69
C HIS A 60 -0.06 5.43 8.13
N TYR A 61 0.08 5.21 9.43
CA TYR A 61 0.35 3.91 10.04
C TYR A 61 -0.89 3.44 10.77
N TRP A 62 -1.38 2.26 10.37
CA TRP A 62 -2.54 1.64 10.99
C TRP A 62 -2.11 0.51 11.92
N PHE A 63 -2.41 0.69 13.20
CA PHE A 63 -2.15 -0.29 14.25
C PHE A 63 -3.43 -1.00 14.63
N GLY A 64 -3.31 -2.24 15.09
CA GLY A 64 -4.40 -3.01 15.67
C GLY A 64 -3.95 -4.44 15.95
N SER A 65 -4.81 -5.21 16.61
CA SER A 65 -4.53 -6.60 16.90
C SER A 65 -4.67 -7.46 15.64
N THR A 66 -3.74 -8.39 15.47
CA THR A 66 -3.83 -9.47 14.50
C THR A 66 -4.19 -10.74 15.24
N ALA A 67 -5.25 -11.42 14.80
CA ALA A 67 -5.54 -12.75 15.30
C ALA A 67 -4.60 -13.75 14.65
N THR A 68 -3.80 -14.45 15.45
CA THR A 68 -3.19 -15.70 15.00
C THR A 68 -4.32 -16.68 14.79
N ARG A 69 -4.46 -17.24 13.59
CA ARG A 69 -5.31 -18.42 13.41
C ARG A 69 -4.62 -19.57 14.12
N THR A 70 -4.93 -19.76 15.39
CA THR A 70 -4.66 -21.02 16.06
C THR A 70 -5.63 -22.03 15.47
N THR A 71 -5.25 -22.67 14.37
CA THR A 71 -5.81 -23.99 14.09
C THR A 71 -5.45 -24.81 15.32
N PRO A 72 -6.40 -25.34 16.12
CA PRO A 72 -6.03 -26.26 17.17
C PRO A 72 -5.34 -27.42 16.47
N SER A 73 -4.04 -27.58 16.68
CA SER A 73 -3.37 -28.84 16.37
C SER A 73 -4.00 -29.88 17.28
N GLY A 74 -5.02 -30.57 16.78
CA GLY A 74 -5.76 -31.59 17.50
C GLY A 74 -6.89 -31.04 18.38
N ARG A 75 -8.06 -30.77 17.80
CA ARG A 75 -9.29 -31.14 18.49
C ARG A 75 -9.48 -32.63 18.26
N SER A 76 -8.85 -33.45 19.09
CA SER A 76 -9.28 -34.83 19.29
C SER A 76 -10.69 -34.75 19.89
N THR A 77 -11.72 -34.83 19.05
CA THR A 77 -13.07 -35.17 19.53
C THR A 77 -12.96 -36.52 20.23
N PRO A 78 -13.21 -36.63 21.54
CA PRO A 78 -13.38 -37.94 22.14
C PRO A 78 -14.72 -38.46 21.62
N THR A 79 -14.66 -39.35 20.63
CA THR A 79 -15.81 -40.17 20.25
C THR A 79 -16.14 -41.04 21.46
N VAL A 80 -17.10 -40.62 22.27
CA VAL A 80 -17.69 -41.49 23.30
C VAL A 80 -18.45 -42.57 22.56
N ARG A 81 -17.89 -43.78 22.52
CA ARG A 81 -18.57 -44.99 22.05
C ARG A 81 -19.50 -45.46 23.19
N PRO A 82 -20.82 -45.52 23.00
CA PRO A 82 -21.69 -46.09 24.02
C PRO A 82 -21.44 -47.59 24.11
N THR A 83 -21.29 -48.09 25.34
CA THR A 83 -21.42 -49.51 25.70
C THR A 83 -22.89 -49.88 25.83
#